data_AF-A0A261WHD1-F1
#
_entry.id   AF-A0A261WHD1-F1
#
_cell.length_a   1.000
_cell.length_b   1.000
_cell.length_c   1.000
_cell.angle_alpha   90.00
_cell.angle_beta   90.00
_cell.angle_gamma   90.00
#
_symmetry.space_group_name_H-M   'P 1'
#
loop_
_entity.id
_entity.type
_entity.pdbx_description
1 polymer ?
#
loop_
_entity_poly.entity_id
_entity_poly.type
_entity_poly.pdbx_seq_one_letter_code
_entity_poly.pdbx_strand_id
1 'polypeptide(L)'
;MLSLKLNTQLTSPPVKKDTGAELSRLNKGEVLANTQTRFALNHRAPTYEVAQRALGENHGGWTAVNQFKMTGADMFIHMDRREPRSKGDFVGDKFHLSVAPRHVASAFDAIGKLLQADDSPVDKWKVTDMSCVHTYSPAQHARVTQGAQFTLYAKPDRADNTYSPEYMGKMRGMISSIERELHAAGVAQSNHRPESDVAPGHWAYASYRNEHRSERAGSSSQANELEREPFFQLVSFPDVAASPVKSGASSRSLMPPPWTR
;
A
#
# COMPACT_ATOMS: atom_id res chain seq x y z
N MET A 1 15.07 28.47 49.84
CA MET A 1 14.50 27.48 48.89
C MET A 1 13.94 28.24 47.70
N LEU A 2 14.63 28.22 46.56
CA LEU A 2 14.15 28.83 45.30
C LEU A 2 13.46 27.74 44.47
N SER A 3 12.15 27.87 44.31
CA SER A 3 11.34 26.96 43.51
C SER A 3 11.41 27.40 42.03
N LEU A 4 12.22 26.70 41.24
CA LEU A 4 12.28 26.83 39.80
C LEU A 4 11.03 26.18 39.19
N LYS A 5 10.04 26.99 38.79
CA LYS A 5 8.96 26.56 37.90
C LYS A 5 9.52 26.47 36.47
N LEU A 6 9.74 25.25 35.99
CA LEU A 6 10.00 25.01 34.57
C LEU A 6 8.77 25.45 33.76
N ASN A 7 8.93 26.54 33.01
CA ASN A 7 8.02 26.91 31.93
C ASN A 7 8.24 25.95 30.76
N THR A 8 7.56 24.82 30.77
CA THR A 8 7.31 24.07 29.53
C THR A 8 6.33 24.88 28.69
N GLN A 9 6.86 25.74 27.81
CA GLN A 9 6.08 26.27 26.69
C GLN A 9 5.61 25.07 25.87
N LEU A 10 4.33 24.71 26.05
CA LEU A 10 3.63 23.82 25.14
C LEU A 10 3.59 24.52 23.78
N THR A 11 4.44 24.08 22.85
CA THR A 11 4.34 24.47 21.45
C THR A 11 2.92 24.15 20.98
N SER A 12 2.22 25.16 20.45
CA SER A 12 0.88 24.95 19.90
C SER A 12 0.89 23.83 18.86
N PRO A 13 -0.16 22.98 18.80
CA PRO A 13 -0.24 21.93 17.80
C PRO A 13 -0.15 22.55 16.39
N PRO A 14 0.49 21.85 15.44
CA PRO A 14 0.62 22.36 14.07
C PRO A 14 -0.75 22.57 13.44
N VAL A 15 -0.88 23.66 12.68
CA VAL A 15 -2.09 23.95 11.91
C VAL A 15 -2.23 22.89 10.81
N LYS A 16 -3.37 22.20 10.77
CA LYS A 16 -3.65 21.19 9.74
C LYS A 16 -3.86 21.86 8.39
N LYS A 17 -3.23 21.30 7.36
CA LYS A 17 -3.34 21.74 5.96
C LYS A 17 -4.32 20.86 5.18
N ASP A 18 -4.78 21.37 4.05
CA ASP A 18 -5.54 20.58 3.08
C ASP A 18 -4.61 19.58 2.37
N THR A 19 -4.77 18.30 2.68
CA THR A 19 -3.90 17.24 2.16
C THR A 19 -3.94 17.14 0.63
N GLY A 20 -5.10 17.35 0.01
CA GLY A 20 -5.27 17.25 -1.44
C GLY A 20 -4.59 18.40 -2.19
N ALA A 21 -4.70 19.62 -1.65
CA ALA A 21 -4.02 20.80 -2.18
C ALA A 21 -2.49 20.66 -2.08
N GLU A 22 -1.98 20.14 -0.97
CA GLU A 22 -0.53 19.94 -0.77
C GLU A 22 0.02 18.80 -1.66
N LEU A 23 -0.70 17.68 -1.79
CA LEU A 23 -0.33 16.63 -2.74
C LEU A 23 -0.27 17.13 -4.18
N SER A 24 -1.17 18.05 -4.57
CA SER A 24 -1.19 18.62 -5.93
C SER A 24 0.05 19.47 -6.25
N ARG A 25 0.86 19.83 -5.25
CA ARG A 25 2.14 20.53 -5.43
C ARG A 25 3.33 19.59 -5.62
N LEU A 26 3.19 18.33 -5.21
CA LEU A 26 4.21 17.31 -5.44
C LEU A 26 4.19 16.85 -6.90
N ASN A 27 5.35 16.46 -7.41
CA ASN A 27 5.45 15.90 -8.75
C ASN A 27 6.01 14.46 -8.74
N LYS A 28 5.79 13.75 -9.85
CA LYS A 28 6.22 12.35 -10.01
C LYS A 28 7.73 12.17 -9.89
N GLY A 29 8.52 13.19 -10.24
CA GLY A 29 9.98 13.15 -10.11
C GLY A 29 10.44 13.11 -8.64
N GLU A 30 9.81 13.90 -7.77
CA GLU A 30 10.08 13.88 -6.33
C GLU A 30 9.71 12.53 -5.69
N VAL A 31 8.58 11.96 -6.11
CA VAL A 31 8.16 10.62 -5.65
C VAL A 31 9.11 9.54 -6.17
N LEU A 32 9.52 9.63 -7.44
CA LEU A 32 10.43 8.67 -8.04
C LEU A 32 11.81 8.69 -7.36
N ALA A 33 12.35 9.87 -7.08
CA ALA A 33 13.62 10.03 -6.38
C ALA A 33 13.62 9.40 -4.97
N ASN A 34 12.44 9.32 -4.35
CA ASN A 34 12.24 8.70 -3.04
C ASN A 34 11.64 7.28 -3.11
N THR A 35 11.49 6.70 -4.31
CA THR A 35 10.91 5.37 -4.44
C THR A 35 11.85 4.32 -3.89
N GLN A 36 11.41 3.69 -2.79
CA GLN A 36 12.18 2.66 -2.12
C GLN A 36 12.01 1.30 -2.81
N THR A 37 13.11 0.67 -3.22
CA THR A 37 13.09 -0.62 -3.95
C THR A 37 13.30 -1.84 -3.07
N ARG A 38 13.71 -1.65 -1.81
CA ARG A 38 13.99 -2.70 -0.83
C ARG A 38 13.53 -2.25 0.54
N PHE A 39 12.95 -3.15 1.33
CA PHE A 39 12.50 -2.89 2.69
C PHE A 39 13.21 -3.83 3.67
N ALA A 40 13.40 -3.38 4.90
CA ALA A 40 14.01 -4.16 5.97
C ALA A 40 12.98 -5.15 6.54
N LEU A 41 12.89 -6.33 5.92
CA LEU A 41 11.91 -7.36 6.24
C LEU A 41 11.83 -7.66 7.74
N ASN A 42 10.61 -7.65 8.29
CA ASN A 42 10.38 -8.05 9.67
C ASN A 42 10.23 -9.57 9.78
N HIS A 43 11.32 -10.25 10.11
CA HIS A 43 11.35 -11.71 10.26
C HIS A 43 10.55 -12.24 11.47
N ARG A 44 10.03 -11.35 12.34
CA ARG A 44 9.14 -11.71 13.46
C ARG A 44 7.65 -11.60 13.10
N ALA A 45 7.32 -11.18 11.88
CA ALA A 45 5.95 -11.19 11.40
C ALA A 45 5.35 -12.62 11.49
N PRO A 46 4.09 -12.79 11.92
CA PRO A 46 3.45 -14.09 12.02
C PRO A 46 3.22 -14.66 10.61
N THR A 47 2.98 -15.97 10.54
CA THR A 47 2.32 -16.58 9.37
C THR A 47 0.82 -16.36 9.44
N TYR A 48 0.10 -16.62 8.35
CA TYR A 48 -1.35 -16.49 8.32
C TYR A 48 -2.03 -17.39 9.37
N GLU A 49 -1.56 -18.63 9.51
CA GLU A 49 -2.11 -19.57 10.50
C GLU A 49 -1.94 -19.06 11.94
N VAL A 50 -0.78 -18.46 12.25
CA VAL A 50 -0.53 -17.85 13.57
C VAL A 50 -1.45 -16.64 13.75
N ALA A 51 -1.55 -15.79 12.74
CA ALA A 51 -2.40 -14.60 12.77
C ALA A 51 -3.90 -14.93 12.95
N GLN A 52 -4.38 -16.05 12.42
CA GLN A 52 -5.76 -16.52 12.60
C GLN A 52 -6.10 -16.85 14.07
N ARG A 53 -5.08 -17.10 14.91
CA ARG A 53 -5.27 -17.42 16.33
C ARG A 53 -4.96 -16.23 17.23
N ALA A 54 -4.55 -15.10 16.67
CA ALA A 54 -4.03 -13.96 17.41
C ALA A 54 -5.12 -13.24 18.21
N LEU A 55 -4.81 -12.88 19.45
CA LEU A 55 -5.65 -12.19 20.43
C LEU A 55 -5.05 -10.85 20.89
N GLY A 56 -3.98 -10.37 20.26
CA GLY A 56 -3.30 -9.12 20.60
C GLY A 56 -1.80 -9.26 20.86
N GLU A 57 -1.19 -10.36 20.42
CA GLU A 57 0.23 -10.63 20.57
C GLU A 57 1.10 -9.65 19.74
N ASN A 58 2.31 -9.41 20.24
CA ASN A 58 3.31 -8.57 19.59
C ASN A 58 4.22 -9.40 18.68
N HIS A 59 4.22 -9.07 17.39
CA HIS A 59 5.04 -9.66 16.35
C HIS A 59 6.06 -8.65 15.81
N GLY A 60 7.08 -8.37 16.61
CA GLY A 60 8.19 -7.51 16.21
C GLY A 60 7.82 -6.04 16.01
N GLY A 61 7.01 -5.48 16.91
CA GLY A 61 6.56 -4.08 16.85
C GLY A 61 5.16 -3.90 16.29
N TRP A 62 4.48 -5.01 15.97
CA TRP A 62 3.12 -5.04 15.43
C TRP A 62 2.21 -5.87 16.32
N THR A 63 1.01 -5.40 16.53
CA THR A 63 -0.05 -6.15 17.21
C THR A 63 -0.89 -6.87 16.16
N ALA A 64 -1.06 -8.19 16.31
CA ALA A 64 -1.99 -8.99 15.53
C ALA A 64 -3.25 -9.27 16.35
N VAL A 65 -4.43 -8.95 15.81
CA VAL A 65 -5.72 -9.21 16.48
C VAL A 65 -6.70 -9.81 15.49
N ASN A 66 -7.11 -11.06 15.71
CA ASN A 66 -8.26 -11.62 15.01
C ASN A 66 -9.55 -11.18 15.72
N GLN A 67 -10.27 -10.23 15.13
CA GLN A 67 -11.46 -9.64 15.75
C GLN A 67 -12.58 -10.67 15.92
N PHE A 68 -12.74 -11.58 14.96
CA PHE A 68 -13.71 -12.67 15.04
C PHE A 68 -13.45 -13.54 16.28
N LYS A 69 -12.19 -13.88 16.56
CA LYS A 69 -11.83 -14.69 17.73
C LYS A 69 -11.99 -13.94 19.04
N MET A 70 -11.65 -12.66 19.07
CA MET A 70 -11.66 -11.86 20.30
C MET A 70 -13.07 -11.45 20.72
N THR A 71 -13.93 -11.12 19.76
CA THR A 71 -15.23 -10.48 20.04
C THR A 71 -16.41 -11.15 19.35
N GLY A 72 -16.17 -12.08 18.43
CA GLY A 72 -17.20 -12.57 17.49
C GLY A 72 -17.64 -11.50 16.47
N ALA A 73 -17.02 -10.32 16.48
CA ALA A 73 -17.31 -9.23 15.56
C ALA A 73 -16.21 -9.12 14.51
N ASP A 74 -16.61 -8.75 13.30
CA ASP A 74 -15.78 -8.62 12.10
C ASP A 74 -15.00 -9.88 11.64
N MET A 75 -14.81 -10.04 10.33
CA MET A 75 -14.13 -11.20 9.71
C MET A 75 -12.66 -10.92 9.39
N PHE A 76 -12.05 -9.91 10.00
CA PHE A 76 -10.68 -9.52 9.68
C PHE A 76 -9.71 -9.78 10.83
N ILE A 77 -8.48 -10.09 10.43
CA ILE A 77 -7.30 -10.05 11.27
C ILE A 77 -6.64 -8.69 11.05
N HIS A 78 -6.52 -7.92 12.12
CA HIS A 78 -5.93 -6.60 12.13
C HIS A 78 -4.45 -6.66 12.49
N MET A 79 -3.66 -5.85 11.79
CA MET A 79 -2.23 -5.69 12.00
C MET A 79 -1.96 -4.20 12.21
N ASP A 80 -1.67 -3.82 13.45
CA ASP A 80 -1.46 -2.44 13.87
C ASP A 80 -0.04 -2.26 14.40
N ARG A 81 0.72 -1.28 13.89
CA ARG A 81 2.05 -0.93 14.40
C ARG A 81 1.90 -0.35 15.80
N ARG A 82 2.65 -0.90 16.78
CA ARG A 82 2.58 -0.45 18.19
C ARG A 82 3.01 1.00 18.37
N GLU A 83 3.99 1.44 17.58
CA GLU A 83 4.45 2.83 17.54
C GLU A 83 4.21 3.39 16.14
N PRO A 84 3.03 3.99 15.87
CA PRO A 84 2.71 4.54 14.56
C PRO A 84 3.69 5.64 14.13
N ARG A 85 4.14 5.55 12.88
CA ARG A 85 5.03 6.54 12.28
C ARG A 85 4.26 7.73 11.71
N SER A 86 3.04 7.51 11.23
CA SER A 86 2.19 8.54 10.64
C SER A 86 1.55 9.43 11.70
N LYS A 87 1.91 10.73 11.66
CA LYS A 87 1.51 11.73 12.65
C LYS A 87 0.26 12.53 12.28
N GLY A 88 -0.19 12.50 11.02
CA GLY A 88 -1.42 13.16 10.59
C GLY A 88 -2.69 12.42 11.04
N ASP A 89 -3.84 12.76 10.47
CA ASP A 89 -5.10 12.02 10.59
C ASP A 89 -5.30 11.10 9.39
N PHE A 90 -6.15 10.07 9.52
CA PHE A 90 -6.54 9.30 8.33
C PHE A 90 -7.41 10.16 7.40
N VAL A 91 -7.04 10.25 6.12
CA VAL A 91 -7.71 11.10 5.12
C VAL A 91 -8.45 10.28 4.04
N GLY A 92 -8.63 8.98 4.27
CA GLY A 92 -9.43 8.10 3.42
C GLY A 92 -8.62 7.20 2.48
N ASP A 93 -7.35 7.53 2.21
CA ASP A 93 -6.51 6.79 1.26
C ASP A 93 -6.28 5.33 1.70
N LYS A 94 -6.70 4.38 0.88
CA LYS A 94 -6.42 2.96 1.13
C LYS A 94 -6.23 2.16 -0.14
N PHE A 95 -5.50 1.07 0.00
CA PHE A 95 -5.32 0.06 -1.02
C PHE A 95 -6.01 -1.23 -0.61
N HIS A 96 -6.54 -1.93 -1.59
CA HIS A 96 -6.94 -3.32 -1.43
C HIS A 96 -6.03 -4.21 -2.28
N LEU A 97 -5.76 -5.43 -1.81
CA LEU A 97 -5.11 -6.46 -2.62
C LEU A 97 -6.11 -7.59 -2.88
N SER A 98 -6.23 -7.97 -4.15
CA SER A 98 -7.17 -9.00 -4.62
C SER A 98 -6.40 -10.21 -5.16
N VAL A 99 -6.41 -11.31 -4.41
CA VAL A 99 -5.76 -12.59 -4.78
C VAL A 99 -6.80 -13.68 -4.96
N ALA A 100 -6.46 -14.78 -5.63
CA ALA A 100 -7.34 -15.94 -5.67
C ALA A 100 -7.67 -16.39 -4.24
N PRO A 101 -8.94 -16.69 -3.88
CA PRO A 101 -9.33 -16.97 -2.50
C PRO A 101 -8.51 -18.06 -1.81
N ARG A 102 -8.16 -19.12 -2.57
CA ARG A 102 -7.32 -20.23 -2.09
C ARG A 102 -5.87 -19.84 -1.78
N HIS A 103 -5.41 -18.67 -2.21
CA HIS A 103 -4.04 -18.19 -2.02
C HIS A 103 -3.94 -17.07 -0.98
N VAL A 104 -4.99 -16.72 -0.24
CA VAL A 104 -4.92 -15.67 0.79
C VAL A 104 -3.83 -15.97 1.83
N ALA A 105 -3.73 -17.22 2.29
CA ALA A 105 -2.71 -17.63 3.25
C ALA A 105 -1.28 -17.50 2.69
N SER A 106 -1.04 -18.02 1.48
CA SER A 106 0.29 -17.92 0.85
C SER A 106 0.65 -16.48 0.47
N ALA A 107 -0.31 -15.67 0.04
CA ALA A 107 -0.14 -14.24 -0.20
C ALA A 107 0.27 -13.50 1.07
N PHE A 108 -0.42 -13.77 2.18
CA PHE A 108 -0.09 -13.21 3.48
C PHE A 108 1.34 -13.56 3.90
N ASP A 109 1.74 -14.82 3.78
CA ASP A 109 3.09 -15.26 4.17
C ASP A 109 4.18 -14.65 3.27
N ALA A 110 3.87 -14.42 1.99
CA ALA A 110 4.78 -13.79 1.03
C ALA A 110 5.03 -12.30 1.34
N ILE A 111 3.98 -11.54 1.68
CA ILE A 111 4.09 -10.08 1.84
C ILE A 111 4.09 -9.60 3.29
N GLY A 112 3.77 -10.48 4.26
CA GLY A 112 3.59 -10.11 5.67
C GLY A 112 4.85 -9.49 6.29
N LYS A 113 6.02 -10.07 5.99
CA LYS A 113 7.33 -9.55 6.44
C LYS A 113 7.67 -8.20 5.83
N LEU A 114 7.21 -7.95 4.60
CA LEU A 114 7.37 -6.70 3.86
C LEU A 114 6.45 -5.62 4.43
N LEU A 115 5.15 -5.91 4.59
CA LEU A 115 4.16 -4.98 5.15
C LEU A 115 4.50 -4.56 6.59
N GLN A 116 5.08 -5.48 7.35
CA GLN A 116 5.48 -5.26 8.75
C GLN A 116 6.94 -4.83 8.91
N ALA A 117 7.64 -4.55 7.80
CA ALA A 117 9.00 -4.02 7.84
C ALA A 117 9.08 -2.75 8.69
N ASP A 118 10.23 -2.53 9.33
CA ASP A 118 10.43 -1.36 10.17
C ASP A 118 10.24 -0.07 9.36
N ASP A 119 10.76 -0.05 8.13
CA ASP A 119 10.68 1.05 7.18
C ASP A 119 9.41 1.04 6.30
N SER A 120 8.43 0.18 6.58
CA SER A 120 7.12 0.21 5.90
C SER A 120 6.40 1.56 6.11
N PRO A 121 5.80 2.16 5.06
CA PRO A 121 5.00 3.39 5.19
C PRO A 121 3.60 3.13 5.74
N VAL A 122 3.20 1.87 5.90
CA VAL A 122 1.89 1.48 6.43
C VAL A 122 2.03 1.29 7.94
N ASP A 123 1.13 1.89 8.71
CA ASP A 123 1.02 1.64 10.16
C ASP A 123 -0.10 0.66 10.50
N LYS A 124 -1.07 0.51 9.60
CA LYS A 124 -2.28 -0.29 9.82
C LYS A 124 -2.69 -0.99 8.55
N TRP A 125 -2.94 -2.28 8.65
CA TRP A 125 -3.56 -3.06 7.60
C TRP A 125 -4.36 -4.21 8.19
N LYS A 126 -5.16 -4.86 7.36
CA LYS A 126 -5.93 -6.03 7.76
C LYS A 126 -6.05 -7.02 6.62
N VAL A 127 -6.34 -8.27 6.97
CA VAL A 127 -6.61 -9.35 6.03
C VAL A 127 -7.89 -10.07 6.44
N THR A 128 -8.68 -10.55 5.48
CA THR A 128 -9.85 -11.41 5.75
C THR A 128 -9.40 -12.72 6.39
N ASP A 129 -10.04 -13.15 7.48
CA ASP A 129 -9.94 -14.51 8.02
C ASP A 129 -10.84 -15.44 7.20
N MET A 130 -10.22 -16.19 6.29
CA MET A 130 -10.92 -17.08 5.36
C MET A 130 -11.59 -18.27 6.05
N SER A 131 -11.31 -18.51 7.34
CA SER A 131 -11.91 -19.60 8.12
C SER A 131 -13.30 -19.28 8.68
N CYS A 132 -13.61 -18.00 8.91
CA CYS A 132 -14.86 -17.57 9.56
C CYS A 132 -15.87 -16.94 8.59
N VAL A 133 -15.56 -16.91 7.29
CA VAL A 133 -16.33 -16.20 6.26
C VAL A 133 -17.80 -16.63 6.14
N HIS A 134 -18.11 -17.88 6.50
CA HIS A 134 -19.47 -18.45 6.48
C HIS A 134 -20.46 -17.77 7.44
N THR A 135 -20.01 -16.85 8.30
CA THR A 135 -20.82 -16.22 9.35
C THR A 135 -21.49 -14.90 8.95
N TYR A 136 -21.29 -14.42 7.70
CA TYR A 136 -21.75 -13.10 7.26
C TYR A 136 -22.69 -13.15 6.04
N SER A 137 -23.36 -12.01 5.78
CA SER A 137 -24.26 -11.87 4.63
C SER A 137 -23.57 -12.20 3.29
N PRO A 138 -24.25 -12.83 2.33
CA PRO A 138 -23.64 -13.27 1.06
C PRO A 138 -22.96 -12.15 0.26
N ALA A 139 -23.50 -10.93 0.28
CA ALA A 139 -22.95 -9.79 -0.46
C ALA A 139 -21.65 -9.26 0.15
N GLN A 140 -21.60 -9.10 1.48
CA GLN A 140 -20.37 -8.71 2.17
C GLN A 140 -19.32 -9.82 2.08
N HIS A 141 -19.77 -11.08 2.21
CA HIS A 141 -18.97 -12.27 2.04
C HIS A 141 -18.27 -12.28 0.67
N ALA A 142 -19.00 -12.17 -0.44
CA ALA A 142 -18.40 -12.26 -1.77
C ALA A 142 -17.33 -11.19 -1.99
N ARG A 143 -17.58 -9.94 -1.59
CA ARG A 143 -16.66 -8.83 -1.90
C ARG A 143 -15.28 -8.97 -1.28
N VAL A 144 -15.19 -9.39 -0.01
CA VAL A 144 -13.91 -9.43 0.73
C VAL A 144 -13.30 -10.83 0.83
N THR A 145 -13.95 -11.83 0.21
CA THR A 145 -13.42 -13.19 0.07
C THR A 145 -12.98 -13.48 -1.35
N GLN A 146 -13.71 -12.98 -2.34
CA GLN A 146 -13.35 -13.13 -3.75
C GLN A 146 -12.30 -12.13 -4.19
N GLY A 147 -12.31 -10.91 -3.66
CA GLY A 147 -11.26 -9.90 -3.85
C GLY A 147 -11.08 -9.06 -2.60
N ALA A 148 -10.26 -8.02 -2.70
CA ALA A 148 -10.01 -7.06 -1.62
C ALA A 148 -9.74 -7.69 -0.23
N GLN A 149 -9.10 -8.86 -0.20
CA GLN A 149 -8.91 -9.60 1.04
C GLN A 149 -7.95 -8.89 1.98
N PHE A 150 -7.03 -8.09 1.43
CA PHE A 150 -6.13 -7.23 2.20
C PHE A 150 -6.59 -5.79 2.08
N THR A 151 -6.51 -5.02 3.16
CA THR A 151 -6.71 -3.56 3.16
C THR A 151 -5.52 -2.88 3.83
N LEU A 152 -4.86 -1.95 3.14
CA LEU A 152 -3.72 -1.18 3.63
C LEU A 152 -4.16 0.27 3.78
N TYR A 153 -3.98 0.86 4.96
CA TYR A 153 -4.39 2.24 5.23
C TYR A 153 -3.19 3.17 5.08
N ALA A 154 -3.29 4.12 4.15
CA ALA A 154 -2.32 5.19 4.00
C ALA A 154 -2.72 6.38 4.89
N LYS A 155 -1.74 6.92 5.61
CA LYS A 155 -1.95 8.01 6.55
C LYS A 155 -0.81 9.03 6.45
N PRO A 156 -1.09 10.35 6.35
CA PRO A 156 -0.08 11.39 6.29
C PRO A 156 0.98 11.24 7.37
N ASP A 157 2.23 11.29 6.97
CA ASP A 157 3.37 11.09 7.87
C ASP A 157 3.63 12.31 8.77
N ARG A 158 3.22 13.50 8.32
CA ARG A 158 3.47 14.76 9.03
C ARG A 158 2.29 15.17 9.90
N ALA A 159 2.60 15.82 11.03
CA ALA A 159 1.62 16.27 12.01
C ALA A 159 0.70 17.40 11.50
N ASP A 160 1.10 18.10 10.43
CA ASP A 160 0.28 19.11 9.74
C ASP A 160 -0.70 18.49 8.72
N ASN A 161 -0.87 17.17 8.75
CA ASN A 161 -1.76 16.39 7.88
C ASN A 161 -1.32 16.31 6.41
N THR A 162 -0.03 16.52 6.12
CA THR A 162 0.55 16.40 4.77
C THR A 162 1.36 15.13 4.57
N TYR A 163 1.41 14.66 3.33
CA TYR A 163 2.32 13.60 2.91
C TYR A 163 3.66 14.19 2.47
N SER A 164 4.77 13.63 2.94
CA SER A 164 6.10 13.95 2.45
C SER A 164 6.41 13.24 1.12
N PRO A 165 7.30 13.80 0.28
CA PRO A 165 7.84 13.08 -0.88
C PRO A 165 8.43 11.71 -0.51
N GLU A 166 9.10 11.63 0.63
CA GLU A 166 9.69 10.40 1.18
C GLU A 166 8.63 9.34 1.45
N TYR A 167 7.53 9.71 2.11
CA TYR A 167 6.41 8.82 2.36
C TYR A 167 5.76 8.36 1.05
N MET A 168 5.52 9.28 0.12
CA MET A 168 4.89 8.96 -1.17
C MET A 168 5.77 7.99 -1.98
N GLY A 169 7.08 8.22 -2.01
CA GLY A 169 8.04 7.33 -2.64
C GLY A 169 8.07 5.94 -1.99
N LYS A 170 8.06 5.87 -0.65
CA LYS A 170 7.95 4.60 0.08
C LYS A 170 6.65 3.87 -0.21
N MET A 171 5.52 4.59 -0.27
CA MET A 171 4.23 3.97 -0.57
C MET A 171 4.21 3.39 -1.99
N ARG A 172 4.70 4.14 -2.99
CA ARG A 172 4.88 3.64 -4.35
C ARG A 172 5.75 2.38 -4.37
N GLY A 173 6.91 2.44 -3.73
CA GLY A 173 7.86 1.33 -3.63
C GLY A 173 7.29 0.09 -2.93
N MET A 174 6.44 0.30 -1.91
CA MET A 174 5.74 -0.76 -1.18
C MET A 174 4.75 -1.48 -2.10
N ILE A 175 3.90 -0.76 -2.83
CA ILE A 175 2.95 -1.37 -3.77
C ILE A 175 3.69 -2.14 -4.88
N SER A 176 4.71 -1.55 -5.50
CA SER A 176 5.54 -2.24 -6.50
C SER A 176 6.22 -3.50 -5.94
N SER A 177 6.63 -3.47 -4.67
CA SER A 177 7.23 -4.64 -4.02
C SER A 177 6.21 -5.73 -3.75
N ILE A 178 5.02 -5.39 -3.26
CA ILE A 178 3.91 -6.33 -3.06
C ILE A 178 3.56 -7.04 -4.37
N GLU A 179 3.38 -6.30 -5.46
CA GLU A 179 3.08 -6.85 -6.79
C GLU A 179 4.14 -7.89 -7.20
N ARG A 180 5.42 -7.56 -7.03
CA ARG A 180 6.54 -8.45 -7.36
C ARG A 180 6.60 -9.68 -6.45
N GLU A 181 6.47 -9.52 -5.13
CA GLU A 181 6.56 -10.64 -4.18
C GLU A 181 5.39 -11.62 -4.38
N LEU A 182 4.17 -11.13 -4.62
CA LEU A 182 3.02 -11.98 -4.93
C LEU A 182 3.22 -12.75 -6.24
N HIS A 183 3.70 -12.07 -7.28
CA HIS A 183 4.00 -12.72 -8.55
C HIS A 183 5.10 -13.79 -8.39
N ALA A 184 6.20 -13.46 -7.71
CA ALA A 184 7.32 -14.37 -7.48
C ALA A 184 6.92 -15.60 -6.64
N ALA A 185 5.98 -15.43 -5.70
CA ALA A 185 5.41 -16.52 -4.92
C ALA A 185 4.38 -17.38 -5.69
N GLY A 186 4.11 -17.08 -6.97
CA GLY A 186 3.11 -17.80 -7.77
C GLY A 186 1.67 -17.58 -7.31
N VAL A 187 1.41 -16.47 -6.61
CA VAL A 187 0.07 -16.14 -6.14
C VAL A 187 -0.79 -15.75 -7.34
N ALA A 188 -1.76 -16.60 -7.69
CA ALA A 188 -2.80 -16.24 -8.66
C ALA A 188 -3.60 -14.99 -8.22
N GLN A 189 -3.90 -14.13 -9.19
CA GLN A 189 -4.74 -12.95 -9.04
C GLN A 189 -6.20 -13.35 -8.80
N SER A 190 -6.98 -12.43 -8.24
CA SER A 190 -8.44 -12.54 -8.25
C SER A 190 -9.01 -12.04 -9.57
N ASN A 191 -10.11 -12.66 -10.03
CA ASN A 191 -10.95 -12.11 -11.10
C ASN A 191 -12.01 -11.10 -10.58
N HIS A 192 -12.01 -10.79 -9.28
CA HIS A 192 -13.02 -9.99 -8.59
C HIS A 192 -12.40 -8.79 -7.88
N ARG A 193 -11.68 -7.94 -8.62
CA ARG A 193 -11.32 -6.61 -8.09
C ARG A 193 -12.62 -5.86 -7.73
N PRO A 194 -12.72 -5.22 -6.56
CA PRO A 194 -13.94 -4.52 -6.18
C PRO A 194 -14.27 -3.39 -7.17
N GLU A 195 -15.53 -3.30 -7.58
CA GLU A 195 -16.04 -2.23 -8.48
C GLU A 195 -15.89 -0.82 -7.91
N SER A 196 -15.67 -0.71 -6.59
CA SER A 196 -15.45 0.55 -5.90
C SER A 196 -14.07 1.17 -6.10
N ASP A 197 -13.12 0.41 -6.64
CA ASP A 197 -11.72 0.78 -6.68
C ASP A 197 -11.22 1.02 -8.11
N VAL A 198 -10.07 1.70 -8.22
CA VAL A 198 -9.34 1.91 -9.47
C VAL A 198 -7.94 1.32 -9.40
N ALA A 199 -7.38 0.93 -10.54
CA ALA A 199 -6.01 0.42 -10.63
C ALA A 199 -5.41 0.75 -12.01
N PRO A 200 -4.12 1.14 -12.09
CA PRO A 200 -3.45 1.26 -13.38
C PRO A 200 -3.26 -0.12 -14.01
N GLY A 201 -3.08 -0.18 -15.34
CA GLY A 201 -2.98 -1.44 -16.07
C GLY A 201 -1.81 -2.36 -15.68
N HIS A 202 -0.80 -1.86 -14.95
CA HIS A 202 0.34 -2.65 -14.48
C HIS A 202 0.17 -3.18 -13.04
N TRP A 203 -0.95 -2.89 -12.36
CA TRP A 203 -1.28 -3.51 -11.07
C TRP A 203 -2.14 -4.74 -11.29
N ALA A 204 -1.57 -5.88 -10.96
CA ALA A 204 -2.23 -7.18 -11.02
C ALA A 204 -3.09 -7.42 -9.78
N TYR A 205 -2.60 -7.05 -8.60
CA TYR A 205 -3.23 -7.38 -7.32
C TYR A 205 -3.85 -6.16 -6.64
N ALA A 206 -3.14 -5.04 -6.65
CA ALA A 206 -3.52 -3.83 -5.94
C ALA A 206 -4.62 -3.06 -6.66
N SER A 207 -5.46 -2.39 -5.86
CA SER A 207 -6.43 -1.39 -6.28
C SER A 207 -6.53 -0.32 -5.20
N TYR A 208 -6.98 0.87 -5.58
CA TYR A 208 -7.03 2.05 -4.71
C TYR A 208 -8.46 2.58 -4.57
N ARG A 209 -8.76 3.10 -3.38
CA ARG A 209 -9.98 3.85 -3.12
C ARG A 209 -9.75 4.87 -2.00
N ASN A 210 -10.39 6.03 -2.08
CA ASN A 210 -10.48 6.98 -0.96
C ASN A 210 -11.82 6.83 -0.22
N GLU A 211 -11.80 6.42 1.05
CA GLU A 211 -13.02 6.18 1.83
C GLU A 211 -13.86 7.43 2.12
N HIS A 212 -13.28 8.63 2.10
CA HIS A 212 -14.02 9.87 2.37
C HIS A 212 -14.65 10.47 1.11
N ARG A 213 -14.22 10.03 -0.08
CA ARG A 213 -14.63 10.61 -1.37
C ARG A 213 -15.33 9.61 -2.28
N SER A 214 -15.57 8.39 -1.80
CA SER A 214 -16.13 7.34 -2.63
C SER A 214 -16.92 6.35 -1.79
N GLU A 215 -17.76 5.57 -2.46
CA GLU A 215 -18.62 4.55 -1.85
C GLU A 215 -18.18 3.13 -2.16
N ARG A 216 -18.68 2.21 -1.36
CA ARG A 216 -18.39 0.77 -1.44
C ARG A 216 -19.05 0.05 -2.61
N ALA A 217 -20.11 0.63 -3.19
CA ALA A 217 -20.83 0.06 -4.32
C ALA A 217 -20.09 0.31 -5.65
N GLY A 218 -19.36 1.43 -5.75
CA GLY A 218 -18.72 1.84 -7.00
C GLY A 218 -19.69 2.46 -8.00
N SER A 219 -19.12 3.23 -8.93
CA SER A 219 -19.79 3.76 -10.12
C SER A 219 -18.74 4.25 -11.12
N SER A 220 -19.10 4.41 -12.39
CA SER A 220 -18.18 4.97 -13.39
C SER A 220 -17.77 6.42 -13.07
N SER A 221 -18.66 7.22 -12.47
CA SER A 221 -18.32 8.59 -12.05
C SER A 221 -17.29 8.57 -10.91
N GLN A 222 -17.48 7.69 -9.94
CA GLN A 222 -16.55 7.47 -8.84
C GLN A 222 -15.18 7.00 -9.35
N ALA A 223 -15.13 6.08 -10.31
CA ALA A 223 -13.88 5.64 -10.91
C ALA A 223 -13.12 6.81 -11.55
N ASN A 224 -13.81 7.66 -12.33
CA ASN A 224 -13.22 8.84 -12.94
C ASN A 224 -12.67 9.85 -11.91
N GLU A 225 -13.32 9.99 -10.76
CA GLU A 225 -12.86 10.86 -9.67
C GLU A 225 -11.64 10.26 -8.95
N LEU A 226 -11.66 8.96 -8.66
CA LEU A 226 -10.55 8.25 -8.04
C LEU A 226 -9.29 8.26 -8.92
N GLU A 227 -9.43 8.11 -10.24
CA GLU A 227 -8.31 8.22 -11.19
C GLU A 227 -7.68 9.62 -11.23
N ARG A 228 -8.41 10.64 -10.80
CA ARG A 228 -7.96 12.03 -10.70
C ARG A 228 -7.43 12.39 -9.32
N GLU A 229 -7.50 11.50 -8.33
CA GLU A 229 -6.97 11.80 -7.01
C GLU A 229 -5.44 11.97 -7.05
N PRO A 230 -4.90 13.09 -6.52
CA PRO A 230 -3.47 13.35 -6.53
C PRO A 230 -2.65 12.24 -5.88
N PHE A 231 -3.15 11.67 -4.79
CA PHE A 231 -2.51 10.54 -4.11
C PHE A 231 -2.34 9.34 -5.05
N PHE A 232 -3.42 8.93 -5.71
CA PHE A 232 -3.40 7.83 -6.66
C PHE A 232 -2.43 8.10 -7.82
N GLN A 233 -2.52 9.27 -8.46
CA GLN A 233 -1.66 9.61 -9.60
C GLN A 233 -0.17 9.63 -9.26
N LEU A 234 0.18 9.96 -8.02
CA LEU A 234 1.55 10.02 -7.54
C LEU A 234 2.11 8.64 -7.16
N VAL A 235 1.28 7.67 -6.77
CA VAL A 235 1.75 6.32 -6.39
C VAL A 235 1.56 5.27 -7.48
N SER A 236 0.76 5.56 -8.52
CA SER A 236 0.33 4.58 -9.53
C SER A 236 0.90 4.81 -10.94
N PHE A 237 1.84 5.74 -11.12
CA PHE A 237 2.45 5.95 -12.43
C PHE A 237 3.46 4.82 -12.78
N PRO A 238 3.48 4.34 -14.04
CA PRO A 238 4.36 3.26 -14.45
C PRO A 238 5.83 3.66 -14.30
N ASP A 239 6.69 2.69 -14.00
CA ASP A 239 8.12 2.91 -14.18
C ASP A 239 8.37 3.30 -15.63
N VAL A 240 9.01 4.44 -15.85
CA VAL A 240 9.45 4.82 -17.19
C VAL A 240 10.48 3.78 -17.57
N ALA A 241 10.12 2.87 -18.49
CA ALA A 241 11.10 1.99 -19.10
C ALA A 241 12.23 2.90 -19.59
N ALA A 242 13.45 2.64 -19.14
CA ALA A 242 14.61 3.30 -19.70
C ALA A 242 14.52 3.09 -21.22
N SER A 243 14.15 4.14 -21.95
CA SER A 243 14.16 4.11 -23.40
C SER A 243 15.54 3.58 -23.79
N PRO A 244 15.65 2.55 -24.64
CA PRO A 244 16.96 2.14 -25.10
C PRO A 244 17.56 3.38 -25.73
N VAL A 245 18.67 3.85 -25.15
CA VAL A 245 19.50 4.89 -25.75
C VAL A 245 19.75 4.38 -27.16
N LYS A 246 19.15 5.03 -28.16
CA LYS A 246 19.51 4.82 -29.55
C LYS A 246 20.98 5.19 -29.61
N SER A 247 21.85 4.20 -29.55
CA SER A 247 23.26 4.35 -29.84
C SER A 247 23.32 4.82 -31.28
N GLY A 248 23.50 6.12 -31.44
CA GLY A 248 23.85 6.74 -32.71
C GLY A 248 25.26 6.29 -33.08
N ALA A 249 25.40 5.04 -33.51
CA ALA A 249 26.54 4.56 -34.25
C ALA A 249 26.09 4.45 -35.70
N SER A 250 26.36 5.50 -36.46
CA SER A 250 26.44 5.45 -37.91
C SER A 250 27.41 4.33 -38.29
N SER A 251 26.90 3.14 -38.62
CA SER A 251 27.67 2.15 -39.35
C SER A 251 27.77 2.65 -40.80
N ARG A 252 28.78 3.47 -41.07
CA ARG A 252 29.28 3.62 -42.43
C ARG A 252 29.75 2.24 -42.88
N SER A 253 28.96 1.63 -43.77
CA SER A 253 29.35 0.47 -44.54
C SER A 253 30.61 0.82 -45.35
N LEU A 254 31.77 0.31 -44.94
CA LEU A 254 32.99 0.34 -45.73
C LEU A 254 32.94 -0.87 -46.68
N MET A 255 32.36 -0.66 -47.86
CA MET A 255 32.62 -1.54 -49.01
C MET A 255 34.09 -1.35 -49.44
N PRO A 256 34.86 -2.42 -49.69
CA PRO A 256 36.19 -2.29 -50.26
C PRO A 256 36.09 -1.98 -51.77
N PRO A 257 37.05 -1.23 -52.35
CA PRO A 257 37.03 -0.90 -53.77
C PRO A 257 37.40 -2.13 -54.62
N PRO A 258 36.90 -2.21 -55.86
CA PRO A 258 37.22 -3.30 -56.76
C PRO A 258 38.62 -3.13 -57.36
N TRP A 259 39.16 -4.22 -57.93
CA TRP A 259 40.39 -4.34 -58.71
C TRP A 259 41.69 -4.66 -57.95
N THR A 260 41.97 -5.97 -57.84
CA THR A 260 43.24 -6.57 -58.32
C THR A 260 43.04 -8.07 -58.59
N ARG A 261 42.52 -8.39 -59.78
CA ARG A 261 43.09 -9.29 -60.82
C ARG A 261 42.02 -9.65 -61.83
#